data_AF-A0AAQ4D757-F1
#
_entry.id   AF-A0AAQ4D757-F1
#
_cell.length_a   1.000
_cell.length_b   1.000
_cell.length_c   1.000
_cell.angle_alpha   90.00
_cell.angle_beta   90.00
_cell.angle_gamma   90.00
#
_symmetry.space_group_name_H-M   'P 1'
#
loop_
_entity.id
_entity.type
_entity.pdbx_description
1 polymer ?
#
loop_
_entity_poly.entity_id
_entity_poly.type
_entity_poly.pdbx_seq_one_letter_code
_entity_poly.pdbx_strand_id
1 'polypeptide(L)'
;MTEAGDPTDKFVAIRNVISKYIAVPPMPVPAPKKKMALGKIMLKQLYNLTHIRDITAHTAIPYERPLSFERIQQSQALVLYDTWVSFLPRNPAVLSVPGLRDRGYVYVDDVYQGIISRMDNVYDIIIPVTKGQRLTVVVESQGRVAFGNLNDPKGIISNVTLSGTTLTHWNMTRLDERDHMSEARHLVPTPKKWPSNCNNAHAPGLVVYEARFQLQQSPALDTFLRLDHWKKGVVVLNGFNLGRYWTPMGPQKTLYVPAVLFKPNNILDVLELEQSPCSQDSDNCFVEFVDTPEINGTVPFFPSSDE
;
A
#
# COMPACT_ATOMS: atom_id res chain seq x y z
N MET A 1 -26.17 -7.92 -2.83
CA MET A 1 -25.79 -7.29 -1.55
C MET A 1 -24.62 -6.36 -1.81
N THR A 2 -24.43 -5.35 -0.96
CA THR A 2 -23.24 -4.49 -0.95
C THR A 2 -22.04 -5.21 -0.32
N GLU A 3 -20.85 -4.58 -0.35
CA GLU A 3 -19.64 -5.06 0.35
C GLU A 3 -19.89 -5.27 1.85
N ALA A 4 -20.62 -4.34 2.50
CA ALA A 4 -20.99 -4.44 3.90
C ALA A 4 -22.17 -5.40 4.19
N GLY A 5 -22.62 -6.16 3.18
CA GLY A 5 -23.68 -7.16 3.31
C GLY A 5 -25.11 -6.60 3.28
N ASP A 6 -25.30 -5.33 2.94
CA ASP A 6 -26.63 -4.73 2.91
C ASP A 6 -27.40 -5.23 1.66
N PRO A 7 -28.70 -5.59 1.79
CA PRO A 7 -29.52 -5.94 0.64
C PRO A 7 -29.67 -4.78 -0.34
N THR A 8 -29.79 -5.11 -1.63
CA THR A 8 -29.92 -4.13 -2.71
C THR A 8 -31.16 -4.43 -3.54
N ASP A 9 -31.59 -3.49 -4.38
CA ASP A 9 -32.69 -3.72 -5.33
C ASP A 9 -32.43 -4.96 -6.22
N LYS A 10 -31.16 -5.17 -6.60
CA LYS A 10 -30.73 -6.39 -7.33
C LYS A 10 -30.98 -7.67 -6.52
N PHE A 11 -30.71 -7.66 -5.21
CA PHE A 11 -31.01 -8.80 -4.35
C PHE A 11 -32.52 -9.09 -4.31
N VAL A 12 -33.34 -8.05 -4.13
CA VAL A 12 -34.81 -8.17 -4.10
C VAL A 12 -35.34 -8.69 -5.43
N ALA A 13 -34.85 -8.15 -6.55
CA ALA A 13 -35.25 -8.59 -7.89
C ALA A 13 -34.94 -10.07 -8.15
N ILE A 14 -33.74 -10.53 -7.78
CA ILE A 14 -33.36 -11.95 -7.91
C ILE A 14 -34.25 -12.84 -7.02
N ARG A 15 -34.50 -12.44 -5.77
CA ARG A 15 -35.38 -13.17 -4.85
C ARG A 15 -36.79 -13.33 -5.43
N ASN A 16 -37.34 -12.27 -6.03
CA ASN A 16 -38.67 -12.26 -6.64
C ASN A 16 -38.77 -13.15 -7.89
N VAL A 17 -37.68 -13.35 -8.62
CA VAL A 17 -37.64 -14.29 -9.74
C VAL A 17 -37.62 -15.72 -9.22
N ILE A 18 -36.75 -16.02 -8.25
CA ILE A 18 -36.65 -17.38 -7.65
C ILE A 18 -37.98 -17.82 -7.03
N SER A 19 -38.69 -16.90 -6.35
CA SER A 19 -39.97 -17.22 -5.69
C SER A 19 -41.10 -17.65 -6.63
N LYS A 20 -40.95 -17.46 -7.95
CA LYS A 20 -41.90 -17.97 -8.95
C LYS A 20 -41.77 -19.47 -9.19
N TYR A 21 -40.62 -20.06 -8.85
CA TYR A 21 -40.27 -21.44 -9.17
C TYR A 21 -40.09 -22.31 -7.93
N ILE A 22 -39.62 -21.73 -6.82
CA ILE A 22 -39.33 -22.44 -5.58
C ILE A 22 -39.91 -21.66 -4.40
N ALA A 23 -40.50 -22.37 -3.44
CA ALA A 23 -40.95 -21.78 -2.19
C ALA A 23 -39.74 -21.19 -1.43
N VAL A 24 -39.73 -19.87 -1.28
CA VAL A 24 -38.70 -19.16 -0.49
C VAL A 24 -39.21 -19.06 0.95
N PRO A 25 -38.35 -19.26 1.97
CA PRO A 25 -38.74 -19.06 3.36
C PRO A 25 -39.42 -17.69 3.56
N PRO A 26 -40.51 -17.61 4.36
CA PRO A 26 -41.31 -16.40 4.57
C PRO A 26 -40.61 -15.42 5.53
N MET A 27 -39.30 -15.26 5.38
CA MET A 27 -38.51 -14.31 6.14
C MET A 27 -38.52 -12.94 5.45
N PRO A 28 -38.64 -11.83 6.19
CA PRO A 28 -38.45 -10.51 5.61
C PRO A 28 -37.01 -10.37 5.10
N VAL A 29 -36.80 -9.51 4.11
CA VAL A 29 -35.44 -9.10 3.72
C VAL A 29 -34.86 -8.32 4.91
N PRO A 30 -33.66 -8.67 5.41
CA PRO A 30 -33.04 -7.94 6.51
C PRO A 30 -32.88 -6.45 6.16
N ALA A 31 -33.09 -5.57 7.12
CA ALA A 31 -32.76 -4.15 6.92
C ALA A 31 -31.23 -3.98 6.85
N PRO A 32 -30.72 -3.00 6.08
CA PRO A 32 -29.32 -2.61 6.12
C PRO A 32 -28.85 -2.33 7.56
N LYS A 33 -27.63 -2.77 7.90
CA LYS A 33 -27.07 -2.52 9.24
C LYS A 33 -26.74 -1.04 9.39
N LYS A 34 -26.99 -0.47 10.57
CA LYS A 34 -26.50 0.86 10.93
C LYS A 34 -24.96 0.88 10.85
N LYS A 35 -24.43 1.97 10.31
CA LYS A 35 -23.00 2.24 10.22
C LYS A 35 -22.66 3.42 11.14
N MET A 36 -21.41 3.51 11.60
CA MET A 36 -20.95 4.64 12.42
C MET A 36 -20.00 5.55 11.64
N ALA A 37 -19.95 6.83 12.02
CA ALA A 37 -18.92 7.78 11.64
C ALA A 37 -18.16 8.20 12.90
N LEU A 38 -16.84 7.97 12.93
CA LEU A 38 -15.98 8.45 14.04
C LEU A 38 -15.37 9.83 13.74
N GLY A 39 -15.50 10.29 12.49
CA GLY A 39 -14.86 11.52 12.02
C GLY A 39 -13.36 11.34 11.84
N LYS A 40 -12.62 12.45 11.96
CA LYS A 40 -11.20 12.54 11.66
C LYS A 40 -10.34 11.94 12.79
N ILE A 41 -9.40 11.09 12.42
CA ILE A 41 -8.37 10.54 13.30
C ILE A 41 -7.01 11.00 12.80
N MET A 42 -6.32 11.81 13.62
CA MET A 42 -4.99 12.34 13.31
C MET A 42 -3.93 11.24 13.40
N LEU A 43 -3.01 11.20 12.44
CA LEU A 43 -1.88 10.29 12.44
C LEU A 43 -0.57 11.00 12.74
N LYS A 44 0.43 10.23 13.17
CA LYS A 44 1.80 10.69 13.34
C LYS A 44 2.72 9.79 12.54
N GLN A 45 3.75 10.39 11.92
CA GLN A 45 4.80 9.62 11.28
C GLN A 45 5.52 8.75 12.32
N LEU A 46 5.67 7.47 11.99
CA LEU A 46 6.31 6.48 12.83
C LEU A 46 7.66 6.04 12.23
N TYR A 47 7.67 5.58 10.98
CA TYR A 47 8.89 5.12 10.28
C TYR A 47 9.00 5.72 8.88
N ASN A 48 10.23 5.97 8.43
CA ASN A 48 10.56 6.24 7.03
C ASN A 48 11.38 5.06 6.47
N LEU A 49 11.77 5.14 5.20
CA LEU A 49 12.58 4.10 4.55
C LEU A 49 13.88 3.76 5.31
N THR A 50 14.59 4.77 5.83
CA THR A 50 15.83 4.55 6.60
C THR A 50 15.57 3.74 7.86
N HIS A 51 14.54 4.09 8.64
CA HIS A 51 14.15 3.31 9.81
C HIS A 51 13.76 1.87 9.44
N ILE A 52 12.95 1.69 8.39
CA ILE A 52 12.52 0.37 7.89
C ILE A 52 13.74 -0.47 7.48
N ARG A 53 14.71 0.14 6.82
CA ARG A 53 15.96 -0.51 6.42
C ARG A 53 16.78 -0.95 7.62
N ASP A 54 16.95 -0.09 8.62
CA ASP A 54 17.76 -0.40 9.81
C ASP A 54 17.18 -1.61 10.56
N ILE A 55 15.85 -1.70 10.69
CA ILE A 55 15.20 -2.83 11.37
C ILE A 55 15.23 -4.12 10.54
N THR A 56 15.20 -4.02 9.21
CA THR A 56 15.11 -5.18 8.31
C THR A 56 16.44 -5.64 7.72
N ALA A 57 17.55 -4.90 7.95
CA ALA A 57 18.85 -5.15 7.33
C ALA A 57 19.36 -6.60 7.49
N HIS A 58 19.08 -7.22 8.64
CA HIS A 58 19.47 -8.60 8.95
C HIS A 58 18.73 -9.67 8.12
N THR A 59 17.71 -9.30 7.36
CA THR A 59 16.89 -10.21 6.53
C THR A 59 17.21 -10.13 5.05
N ALA A 60 18.20 -9.31 4.67
CA ALA A 60 18.58 -9.11 3.28
C ALA A 60 19.11 -10.41 2.66
N ILE A 61 18.60 -10.73 1.47
CA ILE A 61 19.04 -11.88 0.68
C ILE A 61 19.98 -11.35 -0.40
N PRO A 62 21.28 -11.67 -0.37
CA PRO A 62 22.22 -11.23 -1.40
C PRO A 62 22.13 -12.12 -2.65
N TYR A 63 22.21 -11.53 -3.84
CA TYR A 63 22.33 -12.25 -5.11
C TYR A 63 22.95 -11.40 -6.21
N GLU A 64 23.53 -12.01 -7.24
CA GLU A 64 24.23 -11.26 -8.30
C GLU A 64 23.31 -10.37 -9.14
N ARG A 65 22.06 -10.79 -9.28
CA ARG A 65 21.01 -10.13 -10.07
C ARG A 65 19.73 -10.04 -9.23
N PRO A 66 18.76 -9.17 -9.56
CA PRO A 66 17.49 -9.20 -8.85
C PRO A 66 16.79 -10.55 -9.03
N LEU A 67 16.13 -10.99 -7.96
CA LEU A 67 15.29 -12.18 -7.92
C LEU A 67 13.81 -11.78 -7.87
N SER A 68 12.94 -12.60 -8.45
CA SER A 68 11.50 -12.40 -8.31
C SER A 68 11.05 -12.64 -6.87
N PHE A 69 9.87 -12.12 -6.52
CA PHE A 69 9.20 -12.35 -5.24
C PHE A 69 9.14 -13.85 -4.90
N GLU A 70 8.77 -14.69 -5.86
CA GLU A 70 8.65 -16.14 -5.67
C GLU A 70 9.99 -16.79 -5.33
N ARG A 71 11.08 -16.35 -5.97
CA ARG A 71 12.43 -16.89 -5.72
C ARG A 71 12.96 -16.55 -4.34
N ILE A 72 12.52 -15.42 -3.76
CA ILE A 72 12.84 -15.06 -2.37
C ILE A 72 11.75 -15.48 -1.37
N GLN A 73 10.79 -16.31 -1.82
CA GLN A 73 9.67 -16.79 -1.00
C GLN A 73 8.80 -15.68 -0.40
N GLN A 74 8.70 -14.53 -1.09
CA GLN A 74 7.77 -13.46 -0.75
C GLN A 74 6.50 -13.64 -1.56
N SER A 75 5.36 -13.74 -0.87
CA SER A 75 4.09 -13.94 -1.56
C SER A 75 3.45 -12.63 -2.00
N GLN A 76 3.58 -11.54 -1.23
CA GLN A 76 2.78 -10.33 -1.40
C GLN A 76 3.50 -9.05 -0.96
N ALA A 77 2.80 -7.91 -1.14
CA ALA A 77 3.14 -6.57 -0.69
C ALA A 77 4.39 -5.96 -1.34
N LEU A 78 5.51 -5.93 -0.62
CA LEU A 78 6.65 -5.07 -0.94
C LEU A 78 7.99 -5.81 -0.76
N VAL A 79 8.95 -5.46 -1.61
CA VAL A 79 10.36 -5.90 -1.50
C VAL A 79 11.27 -4.71 -1.80
N LEU A 80 12.26 -4.50 -0.96
CA LEU A 80 13.36 -3.56 -1.21
C LEU A 80 14.42 -4.28 -2.04
N TYR A 81 14.75 -3.72 -3.20
CA TYR A 81 15.88 -4.15 -4.03
C TYR A 81 16.98 -3.11 -3.93
N ASP A 82 18.06 -3.42 -3.22
CA ASP A 82 19.21 -2.53 -3.04
C ASP A 82 20.41 -2.98 -3.86
N THR A 83 21.14 -2.02 -4.41
CA THR A 83 22.48 -2.22 -4.98
C THR A 83 23.31 -0.95 -4.77
N TRP A 84 24.62 -1.04 -4.98
CA TRP A 84 25.55 0.09 -4.85
C TRP A 84 26.22 0.37 -6.19
N VAL A 85 26.22 1.64 -6.60
CA VAL A 85 26.80 2.05 -7.87
C VAL A 85 28.33 1.99 -7.79
N SER A 86 28.95 0.96 -8.39
CA SER A 86 30.39 0.69 -8.28
C SER A 86 31.27 1.47 -9.28
N PHE A 87 30.66 2.17 -10.23
CA PHE A 87 31.31 2.93 -11.30
C PHE A 87 30.88 4.40 -11.28
N LEU A 88 31.57 5.26 -12.03
CA LEU A 88 31.15 6.65 -12.23
C LEU A 88 30.08 6.68 -13.34
N PRO A 89 28.79 6.96 -13.03
CA PRO A 89 27.74 6.96 -14.05
C PRO A 89 27.78 8.22 -14.91
N ARG A 90 27.06 8.20 -16.04
CA ARG A 90 26.81 9.41 -16.85
C ARG A 90 25.95 10.40 -16.07
N ASN A 91 26.01 11.69 -16.43
CA ASN A 91 25.13 12.73 -15.89
C ASN A 91 24.41 13.43 -17.05
N PRO A 92 23.06 13.36 -17.13
CA PRO A 92 22.15 12.62 -16.25
C PRO A 92 22.30 11.09 -16.36
N ALA A 93 22.05 10.37 -15.27
CA ALA A 93 22.04 8.90 -15.25
C ALA A 93 20.61 8.38 -15.47
N VAL A 94 20.43 7.43 -16.39
CA VAL A 94 19.13 6.80 -16.65
C VAL A 94 19.10 5.42 -16.00
N LEU A 95 18.21 5.20 -15.04
CA LEU A 95 17.91 3.88 -14.50
C LEU A 95 16.84 3.21 -15.37
N SER A 96 17.06 1.97 -15.79
CA SER A 96 16.13 1.17 -16.58
C SER A 96 15.81 -0.17 -15.88
N VAL A 97 14.52 -0.46 -15.70
CA VAL A 97 14.00 -1.65 -14.98
C VAL A 97 12.93 -2.37 -15.85
N PRO A 98 13.26 -2.88 -17.05
CA PRO A 98 12.28 -3.35 -18.03
C PRO A 98 11.45 -4.57 -17.57
N GLY A 99 11.91 -5.33 -16.57
CA GLY A 99 11.22 -6.46 -15.98
C GLY A 99 10.49 -6.14 -14.67
N LEU A 100 10.17 -4.87 -14.40
CA LEU A 100 9.43 -4.47 -13.20
C LEU A 100 8.01 -5.04 -13.19
N ARG A 101 7.62 -5.67 -12.07
CA ARG A 101 6.30 -6.24 -11.81
C ARG A 101 5.87 -5.97 -10.35
N ASP A 102 5.10 -4.92 -10.05
CA ASP A 102 4.36 -4.06 -11.00
C ASP A 102 4.68 -2.58 -10.88
N ARG A 103 4.94 -2.07 -9.68
CA ARG A 103 5.22 -0.66 -9.44
C ARG A 103 6.49 -0.50 -8.61
N GLY A 104 7.35 0.42 -8.99
CA GLY A 104 8.66 0.63 -8.36
C GLY A 104 8.80 2.07 -7.88
N TYR A 105 9.15 2.24 -6.61
CA TYR A 105 9.46 3.51 -6.00
C TYR A 105 10.99 3.60 -5.87
N VAL A 106 11.61 4.56 -6.55
CA VAL A 106 13.06 4.63 -6.72
C VAL A 106 13.66 5.61 -5.72
N TYR A 107 14.77 5.21 -5.09
CA TYR A 107 15.52 6.02 -4.12
C TYR A 107 17.01 5.99 -4.40
N VAL A 108 17.69 7.11 -4.11
CA VAL A 108 19.15 7.21 -4.04
C VAL A 108 19.50 7.64 -2.61
N ASP A 109 20.27 6.82 -1.88
CA ASP A 109 20.58 7.02 -0.46
C ASP A 109 19.34 7.36 0.39
N ASP A 110 18.26 6.60 0.20
CA ASP A 110 16.92 6.79 0.81
C ASP A 110 16.19 8.09 0.46
N VAL A 111 16.72 8.91 -0.46
CA VAL A 111 16.01 10.06 -1.03
C VAL A 111 15.19 9.61 -2.22
N TYR A 112 13.87 9.83 -2.15
CA TYR A 112 12.94 9.46 -3.21
C TYR A 112 13.19 10.21 -4.51
N GLN A 113 13.15 9.49 -5.64
CA GLN A 113 13.42 10.01 -6.97
C GLN A 113 12.20 9.96 -7.89
N GLY A 114 11.27 9.03 -7.67
CA GLY A 114 10.05 8.93 -8.47
C GLY A 114 9.52 7.50 -8.60
N ILE A 115 8.59 7.34 -9.53
CA ILE A 115 7.85 6.10 -9.77
C ILE A 115 8.12 5.58 -11.17
N ILE A 116 8.28 4.27 -11.27
CA ILE A 116 8.21 3.50 -12.51
C ILE A 116 7.06 2.50 -12.38
N SER A 117 6.34 2.22 -13.46
CA SER A 117 5.15 1.38 -13.43
C SER A 117 4.96 0.55 -14.69
N ARG A 118 4.67 -0.73 -14.48
CA ARG A 118 4.19 -1.66 -15.50
C ARG A 118 2.85 -1.21 -16.09
N MET A 119 1.96 -0.63 -15.28
CA MET A 119 0.64 -0.19 -15.75
C MET A 119 0.76 0.90 -16.83
N ASP A 120 1.72 1.81 -16.64
CA ASP A 120 1.92 2.97 -17.51
C ASP A 120 2.99 2.73 -18.60
N ASN A 121 3.55 1.51 -18.68
CA ASN A 121 4.73 1.18 -19.52
C ASN A 121 5.94 2.11 -19.29
N VAL A 122 6.10 2.61 -18.07
CA VAL A 122 7.21 3.48 -17.66
C VAL A 122 8.21 2.66 -16.87
N TYR A 123 9.34 2.30 -17.48
CA TYR A 123 10.38 1.48 -16.88
C TYR A 123 11.71 2.22 -16.66
N ASP A 124 11.78 3.46 -17.10
CA ASP A 124 12.97 4.28 -17.09
C ASP A 124 12.76 5.55 -16.28
N ILE A 125 13.78 5.98 -15.55
CA ILE A 125 13.77 7.23 -14.79
C ILE A 125 15.17 7.84 -14.74
N ILE A 126 15.25 9.17 -14.86
CA ILE A 126 16.48 9.92 -14.69
C ILE A 126 16.72 10.14 -13.20
N ILE A 127 17.90 9.78 -12.69
CA ILE A 127 18.24 9.91 -11.27
C ILE A 127 19.59 10.62 -11.05
N PRO A 128 19.70 11.46 -10.01
CA PRO A 128 20.97 12.04 -9.57
C PRO A 128 21.71 11.02 -8.70
N VAL A 129 22.58 10.21 -9.32
CA VAL A 129 23.36 9.18 -8.61
C VAL A 129 24.83 9.25 -8.99
N THR A 130 25.72 8.99 -8.03
CA THR A 130 27.17 8.94 -8.20
C THR A 130 27.75 7.62 -7.71
N LYS A 131 29.03 7.37 -8.03
CA LYS A 131 29.76 6.21 -7.53
C LYS A 131 29.71 6.14 -6.00
N GLY A 132 29.45 4.95 -5.46
CA GLY A 132 29.39 4.64 -4.04
C GLY A 132 28.01 4.80 -3.41
N GLN A 133 27.07 5.49 -4.06
CA GLN A 133 25.72 5.67 -3.53
C GLN A 133 24.89 4.40 -3.66
N ARG A 134 23.95 4.23 -2.72
CA ARG A 134 22.97 3.15 -2.76
C ARG A 134 21.82 3.54 -3.69
N LEU A 135 21.49 2.63 -4.60
CA LEU A 135 20.26 2.66 -5.36
C LEU A 135 19.27 1.66 -4.75
N THR A 136 18.05 2.11 -4.50
CA THR A 136 16.97 1.25 -4.00
C THR A 136 15.76 1.35 -4.92
N VAL A 137 15.18 0.20 -5.25
CA VAL A 137 13.84 0.11 -5.84
C VAL A 137 12.94 -0.64 -4.86
N VAL A 138 12.01 0.08 -4.23
CA VAL A 138 10.93 -0.57 -3.46
C VAL A 138 9.89 -1.02 -4.46
N VAL A 139 9.69 -2.32 -4.61
CA VAL A 139 8.77 -2.89 -5.58
C VAL A 139 7.50 -3.35 -4.90
N GLU A 140 6.36 -2.92 -5.41
CA GLU A 140 5.02 -3.36 -5.03
C GLU A 140 4.49 -4.40 -6.02
N SER A 141 4.02 -5.52 -5.49
CA SER A 141 3.17 -6.45 -6.21
C SER A 141 1.72 -5.96 -6.16
N GLN A 142 1.11 -5.63 -7.31
CA GLN A 142 -0.27 -5.13 -7.40
C GLN A 142 -1.31 -6.25 -7.55
N GLY A 143 -0.93 -7.49 -7.20
CA GLY A 143 -1.76 -8.68 -7.36
C GLY A 143 -1.39 -9.44 -8.63
N ARG A 144 -1.42 -10.78 -8.56
CA ARG A 144 -1.15 -11.64 -9.72
C ARG A 144 -2.36 -11.66 -10.64
N VAL A 145 -2.10 -11.72 -11.95
CA VAL A 145 -3.14 -11.92 -12.96
C VAL A 145 -3.94 -13.20 -12.65
N ALA A 146 -5.27 -13.07 -12.59
CA ALA A 146 -6.19 -14.17 -12.28
C ALA A 146 -6.91 -14.77 -13.50
N PHE A 147 -6.68 -14.21 -14.70
CA PHE A 147 -7.31 -14.66 -15.95
C PHE A 147 -6.33 -14.53 -17.13
N GLY A 148 -6.37 -15.48 -18.08
CA GLY A 148 -5.45 -15.51 -19.21
C GLY A 148 -4.09 -16.11 -18.83
N ASN A 149 -2.99 -15.39 -19.07
CA ASN A 149 -1.66 -15.87 -18.73
C ASN A 149 -1.40 -15.75 -17.22
N LEU A 150 -1.51 -16.87 -16.51
CA LEU A 150 -1.34 -16.95 -15.06
C LEU A 150 0.13 -16.92 -14.61
N ASN A 151 1.09 -17.03 -15.53
CA ASN A 151 2.52 -16.96 -15.21
C ASN A 151 2.96 -15.51 -14.99
N ASP A 152 2.67 -14.99 -13.80
CA ASP A 152 2.90 -13.61 -13.43
C ASP A 152 3.80 -13.47 -12.19
N PRO A 153 5.10 -13.84 -12.29
CA PRO A 153 6.05 -13.62 -11.21
C PRO A 153 6.19 -12.13 -10.91
N LYS A 154 6.39 -11.79 -9.64
CA LYS A 154 6.44 -10.38 -9.17
C LYS A 154 7.86 -9.95 -8.82
N GLY A 155 8.08 -8.65 -8.63
CA GLY A 155 9.40 -8.08 -8.36
C GLY A 155 10.09 -7.60 -9.63
N ILE A 156 11.41 -7.72 -9.67
CA ILE A 156 12.22 -7.42 -10.86
C ILE A 156 12.65 -8.74 -11.49
N ILE A 157 12.15 -9.02 -12.69
CA ILE A 157 12.35 -10.30 -13.38
C ILE A 157 13.37 -10.25 -14.52
N SER A 158 14.06 -9.12 -14.69
CA SER A 158 15.12 -8.90 -15.69
C SER A 158 16.34 -8.24 -15.07
N ASN A 159 17.40 -8.06 -15.86
CA ASN A 159 18.49 -7.18 -15.46
C ASN A 159 18.00 -5.73 -15.35
N VAL A 160 18.67 -4.99 -14.46
CA VAL A 160 18.50 -3.55 -14.26
C VAL A 160 19.76 -2.88 -14.75
N THR A 161 19.62 -1.76 -15.46
CA THR A 161 20.78 -1.02 -15.98
C THR A 161 20.78 0.43 -15.53
N LEU A 162 21.98 0.99 -15.36
CA LEU A 162 22.19 2.41 -15.12
C LEU A 162 23.04 2.95 -16.27
N SER A 163 22.44 3.79 -17.11
CA SER A 163 23.04 4.32 -18.35
C SER A 163 23.56 3.22 -19.29
N GLY A 164 22.83 2.10 -19.38
CA GLY A 164 23.19 0.94 -20.21
C GLY A 164 24.13 -0.06 -19.55
N THR A 165 24.72 0.27 -18.40
CA THR A 165 25.57 -0.66 -17.64
C THR A 165 24.71 -1.48 -16.67
N THR A 166 24.76 -2.81 -16.76
CA THR A 166 24.05 -3.71 -15.84
C THR A 166 24.51 -3.51 -14.39
N LEU A 167 23.55 -3.34 -13.49
CA LEU A 167 23.79 -3.31 -12.04
C LEU A 167 23.76 -4.73 -11.48
N THR A 168 24.71 -5.03 -10.59
CA THR A 168 24.90 -6.34 -9.97
C THR A 168 24.92 -6.24 -8.43
N HIS A 169 25.16 -7.36 -7.74
CA HIS A 169 25.29 -7.44 -6.28
C HIS A 169 24.09 -6.82 -5.54
N TRP A 170 22.93 -7.43 -5.75
CA TRP A 170 21.67 -7.00 -5.18
C TRP A 170 21.45 -7.59 -3.78
N ASN A 171 20.92 -6.77 -2.88
CA ASN A 171 20.35 -7.18 -1.62
C ASN A 171 18.82 -7.02 -1.69
N MET A 172 18.10 -8.11 -1.41
CA MET A 172 16.64 -8.14 -1.48
C MET A 172 16.05 -8.34 -0.09
N THR A 173 15.30 -7.36 0.38
CA THR A 173 14.71 -7.37 1.72
C THR A 173 13.19 -7.41 1.62
N ARG A 174 12.58 -8.45 2.21
CA ARG A 174 11.13 -8.65 2.20
C ARG A 174 10.48 -7.75 3.23
N LEU A 175 9.41 -7.08 2.86
CA LEU A 175 8.52 -6.42 3.81
C LEU A 175 7.21 -7.22 3.85
N ASP A 176 7.11 -8.14 4.82
CA ASP A 176 5.87 -8.91 5.00
C ASP A 176 4.87 -8.08 5.81
N GLU A 177 3.68 -7.86 5.26
CA GLU A 177 2.55 -7.25 5.97
C GLU A 177 2.18 -8.05 7.23
N ARG A 178 2.49 -9.36 7.28
CA ARG A 178 2.28 -10.22 8.44
C ARG A 178 3.30 -10.00 9.56
N ASP A 179 4.44 -9.39 9.29
CA ASP A 179 5.36 -9.00 10.37
C ASP A 179 4.78 -7.86 11.22
N HIS A 180 3.73 -7.17 10.74
CA HIS A 180 2.86 -6.27 11.52
C HIS A 180 1.75 -7.00 12.31
N MET A 181 1.45 -8.28 12.00
CA MET A 181 0.26 -9.00 12.45
C MET A 181 0.45 -9.89 13.68
N SER A 182 1.66 -10.08 14.20
CA SER A 182 1.84 -10.84 15.43
C SER A 182 1.81 -9.90 16.63
N GLU A 183 0.91 -10.15 17.59
CA GLU A 183 0.88 -9.46 18.90
C GLU A 183 2.22 -9.53 19.67
N ALA A 184 3.18 -10.34 19.18
CA ALA A 184 4.52 -10.53 19.72
C ALA A 184 5.66 -9.81 18.97
N ARG A 185 5.36 -9.02 17.91
CA ARG A 185 6.38 -8.25 17.20
C ARG A 185 5.86 -6.85 16.95
N HIS A 186 6.07 -5.98 17.93
CA HIS A 186 6.37 -4.61 17.56
C HIS A 186 7.53 -4.69 16.55
N LEU A 187 7.31 -4.29 15.30
CA LEU A 187 8.39 -4.24 14.29
C LEU A 187 9.58 -3.40 14.74
N VAL A 188 9.39 -2.62 15.79
CA VAL A 188 10.39 -1.78 16.41
C VAL A 188 10.25 -2.02 17.91
N PRO A 189 11.32 -2.35 18.64
CA PRO A 189 11.30 -2.20 20.09
C PRO A 189 10.69 -0.84 20.36
N THR A 190 9.57 -0.73 21.08
CA THR A 190 9.03 0.57 21.50
C THR A 190 10.23 1.38 21.97
N PRO A 191 10.67 2.39 21.20
CA PRO A 191 11.97 2.92 21.47
C PRO A 191 11.82 3.59 22.83
N LYS A 192 12.69 3.24 23.79
CA LYS A 192 12.67 3.85 25.14
C LYS A 192 12.66 5.38 25.07
N LYS A 193 13.02 5.94 23.91
CA LYS A 193 12.77 7.32 23.47
C LYS A 193 12.26 7.32 22.02
N TRP A 194 11.09 7.94 21.80
CA TRP A 194 10.63 8.34 20.46
C TRP A 194 11.74 9.16 19.77
N PRO A 195 12.05 8.93 18.47
CA PRO A 195 12.98 9.78 17.75
C PRO A 195 12.47 11.21 17.82
N SER A 196 13.19 12.10 18.49
CA SER A 196 12.71 13.43 18.84
C SER A 196 12.45 14.34 17.64
N ASN A 197 12.87 13.94 16.43
CA ASN A 197 12.74 14.75 15.22
C ASN A 197 12.44 13.89 13.98
N CYS A 198 11.19 13.44 13.79
CA CYS A 198 10.70 13.03 12.45
C CYS A 198 10.26 14.28 11.66
N ASN A 199 11.13 15.30 11.58
CA ASN A 199 10.82 16.63 11.04
C ASN A 199 11.05 16.79 9.53
N ASN A 200 11.27 15.70 8.78
CA ASN A 200 11.21 15.74 7.32
C ASN A 200 9.76 15.61 6.86
N ALA A 201 8.96 16.60 7.23
CA ALA A 201 7.50 16.58 7.12
C ALA A 201 7.00 16.80 5.67
N HIS A 202 7.70 16.32 4.65
CA HIS A 202 7.11 16.27 3.30
C HIS A 202 7.88 15.40 2.29
N ALA A 203 8.69 14.45 2.76
CA ALA A 203 9.43 13.60 1.85
C ALA A 203 8.48 12.57 1.19
N PRO A 204 8.35 12.54 -0.15
CA PRO A 204 7.61 11.49 -0.84
C PRO A 204 8.23 10.10 -0.61
N GLY A 205 7.44 9.06 -0.83
CA GLY A 205 7.85 7.67 -0.76
C GLY A 205 7.28 6.88 0.43
N LEU A 206 7.90 5.72 0.71
CA LEU A 206 7.52 4.78 1.75
C LEU A 206 7.67 5.38 3.15
N VAL A 207 6.53 5.61 3.81
CA VAL A 207 6.43 6.12 5.18
C VAL A 207 5.28 5.42 5.91
N VAL A 208 5.51 5.03 7.17
CA VAL A 208 4.50 4.46 8.07
C VAL A 208 3.97 5.56 8.99
N TYR A 209 2.66 5.71 9.05
CA TYR A 209 1.95 6.59 9.98
C TYR A 209 1.09 5.79 10.94
N GLU A 210 1.01 6.19 12.21
CA GLU A 210 0.22 5.51 13.24
C GLU A 210 -0.76 6.50 13.89
N ALA A 211 -1.97 6.01 14.18
CA ALA A 211 -2.89 6.61 15.14
C ALA A 211 -3.26 5.63 16.25
N ARG A 212 -3.42 6.16 17.46
CA ARG A 212 -3.94 5.45 18.63
C ARG A 212 -5.18 6.17 19.13
N PHE A 213 -6.31 5.47 19.23
CA PHE A 213 -7.58 6.09 19.63
C PHE A 213 -8.48 5.13 20.40
N GLN A 214 -9.35 5.69 21.24
CA GLN A 214 -10.36 4.94 21.98
C GLN A 214 -11.68 4.92 21.23
N LEU A 215 -12.35 3.77 21.20
CA LEU A 215 -13.69 3.67 20.65
C LEU A 215 -14.73 3.98 21.73
N GLN A 216 -15.41 5.12 21.61
CA GLN A 216 -16.48 5.51 22.53
C GLN A 216 -17.82 4.83 22.20
N GLN A 217 -18.02 4.44 20.94
CA GLN A 217 -19.22 3.77 20.46
C GLN A 217 -19.26 2.30 20.92
N SER A 218 -20.29 1.92 21.68
CA SER A 218 -20.51 0.54 22.13
C SER A 218 -21.99 0.12 21.96
N PRO A 219 -22.29 -1.00 21.26
CA PRO A 219 -21.34 -1.84 20.53
C PRO A 219 -20.72 -1.08 19.34
N ALA A 220 -19.55 -1.55 18.88
CA ALA A 220 -18.96 -1.08 17.62
C ALA A 220 -19.91 -1.37 16.45
N LEU A 221 -19.97 -0.46 15.49
CA LEU A 221 -20.71 -0.64 14.24
C LEU A 221 -19.73 -0.68 13.07
N ASP A 222 -20.19 -1.23 11.95
CA ASP A 222 -19.41 -1.20 10.72
C ASP A 222 -19.22 0.27 10.28
N THR A 223 -18.09 0.58 9.64
CA THR A 223 -17.76 1.94 9.18
C THR A 223 -16.92 1.87 7.90
N PHE A 224 -16.58 3.01 7.31
CA PHE A 224 -15.73 3.10 6.13
C PHE A 224 -14.62 4.12 6.34
N LEU A 225 -13.39 3.78 5.97
CA LEU A 225 -12.23 4.64 6.11
C LEU A 225 -11.97 5.39 4.81
N ARG A 226 -11.99 6.72 4.87
CA ARG A 226 -11.70 7.64 3.77
C ARG A 226 -10.29 8.22 3.91
N LEU A 227 -9.57 8.29 2.78
CA LEU A 227 -8.16 8.72 2.71
C LEU A 227 -7.90 9.81 1.63
N ASP A 228 -8.85 10.71 1.39
CA ASP A 228 -8.84 11.63 0.23
C ASP A 228 -7.55 12.44 0.00
N HIS A 229 -6.81 12.78 1.07
CA HIS A 229 -5.56 13.55 0.96
C HIS A 229 -4.28 12.70 0.82
N TRP A 230 -4.40 11.40 1.02
CA TRP A 230 -3.33 10.42 0.83
C TRP A 230 -3.23 10.06 -0.65
N LYS A 231 -2.17 9.38 -1.08
CA LYS A 231 -2.03 8.97 -2.49
C LYS A 231 -2.22 7.48 -2.66
N LYS A 232 -1.31 6.66 -2.12
CA LYS A 232 -1.33 5.24 -2.40
C LYS A 232 -0.69 4.44 -1.29
N GLY A 233 -1.37 3.38 -0.86
CA GLY A 233 -0.84 2.60 0.23
C GLY A 233 -1.72 1.49 0.73
N VAL A 234 -1.44 1.06 1.96
CA VAL A 234 -2.13 -0.01 2.68
C VAL A 234 -2.54 0.50 4.05
N VAL A 235 -3.68 0.03 4.55
CA VAL A 235 -4.16 0.35 5.90
C VAL A 235 -4.26 -0.91 6.74
N VAL A 236 -3.79 -0.85 7.99
CA VAL A 236 -3.88 -1.93 8.97
C VAL A 236 -4.58 -1.42 10.23
N LEU A 237 -5.66 -2.07 10.65
CA LEU A 237 -6.36 -1.77 11.90
C LEU A 237 -6.18 -2.93 12.88
N ASN A 238 -5.57 -2.67 14.03
CA ASN A 238 -5.32 -3.67 15.08
C ASN A 238 -4.62 -4.94 14.56
N GLY A 239 -3.68 -4.77 13.62
CA GLY A 239 -3.00 -5.88 12.95
C GLY A 239 -3.82 -6.57 11.87
N PHE A 240 -5.02 -6.10 11.52
CA PHE A 240 -5.78 -6.62 10.39
C PHE A 240 -5.57 -5.73 9.15
N ASN A 241 -5.02 -6.28 8.07
CA ASN A 241 -4.87 -5.56 6.81
C ASN A 241 -6.25 -5.32 6.16
N LEU A 242 -6.68 -4.05 6.14
CA LEU A 242 -7.95 -3.63 5.53
C LEU A 242 -7.87 -3.58 3.99
N GLY A 243 -6.67 -3.61 3.44
CA GLY A 243 -6.40 -3.58 2.01
C GLY A 243 -5.74 -2.28 1.55
N ARG A 244 -5.82 -2.06 0.25
CA ARG A 244 -5.10 -0.98 -0.45
C ARG A 244 -6.02 0.21 -0.70
N TYR A 245 -5.48 1.41 -0.59
CA TYR A 245 -6.11 2.61 -1.12
C TYR A 245 -5.27 3.18 -2.27
N TRP A 246 -5.94 3.81 -3.23
CA TRP A 246 -5.28 4.53 -4.31
C TRP A 246 -6.16 5.68 -4.79
N THR A 247 -6.21 6.75 -4.01
CA THR A 247 -7.21 7.82 -4.18
C THR A 247 -7.09 8.62 -5.49
N PRO A 248 -5.90 8.87 -6.08
CA PRO A 248 -5.82 9.54 -7.38
C PRO A 248 -6.32 8.69 -8.53
N MET A 249 -6.30 7.36 -8.40
CA MET A 249 -6.80 6.44 -9.44
C MET A 249 -8.27 6.12 -9.27
N GLY A 250 -8.78 6.02 -8.04
CA GLY A 250 -10.14 5.59 -7.78
C GLY A 250 -10.45 4.21 -8.39
N PRO A 251 -11.72 3.89 -8.67
CA PRO A 251 -12.93 4.63 -8.27
C PRO A 251 -13.21 4.50 -6.77
N GLN A 252 -12.58 3.54 -6.09
CA GLN A 252 -12.73 3.34 -4.66
C GLN A 252 -12.04 4.44 -3.86
N LYS A 253 -12.80 5.15 -3.03
CA LYS A 253 -12.28 6.18 -2.09
C LYS A 253 -12.34 5.76 -0.63
N THR A 254 -13.23 4.83 -0.30
CA THR A 254 -13.37 4.32 1.07
C THR A 254 -13.07 2.83 1.18
N LEU A 255 -12.41 2.42 2.25
CA LEU A 255 -12.23 1.02 2.62
C LEU A 255 -13.29 0.61 3.64
N TYR A 256 -13.93 -0.54 3.45
CA TYR A 256 -14.83 -1.10 4.44
C TYR A 256 -14.07 -1.54 5.71
N VAL A 257 -14.61 -1.17 6.87
CA VAL A 257 -14.04 -1.53 8.17
C VAL A 257 -15.09 -2.28 9.01
N PRO A 258 -14.96 -3.61 9.11
CA PRO A 258 -15.87 -4.43 9.92
C PRO A 258 -15.82 -4.06 11.41
N ALA A 259 -17.00 -4.00 12.05
CA ALA A 259 -17.15 -3.71 13.47
C ALA A 259 -16.32 -4.64 14.38
N VAL A 260 -16.18 -5.90 13.96
CA VAL A 260 -15.49 -6.96 14.71
C VAL A 260 -13.99 -6.71 14.90
N LEU A 261 -13.39 -5.80 14.12
CA LEU A 261 -11.98 -5.47 14.23
C LEU A 261 -11.69 -4.46 15.35
N PHE A 262 -12.70 -3.72 15.80
CA PHE A 262 -12.50 -2.70 16.82
C PHE A 262 -12.33 -3.29 18.21
N LYS A 263 -11.39 -2.69 18.95
CA LYS A 263 -11.13 -2.92 20.37
C LYS A 263 -11.44 -1.63 21.15
N PRO A 264 -11.52 -1.65 22.50
CA PRO A 264 -11.65 -0.40 23.28
C PRO A 264 -10.53 0.61 23.01
N ASN A 265 -9.30 0.12 22.82
CA ASN A 265 -8.15 0.90 22.35
C ASN A 265 -7.70 0.34 20.99
N ASN A 266 -7.61 1.21 19.99
CA ASN A 266 -7.29 0.84 18.62
C ASN A 266 -5.95 1.42 18.19
N ILE A 267 -5.24 0.69 17.33
CA ILE A 267 -4.05 1.12 16.62
C ILE A 267 -4.36 1.03 15.13
N LEU A 268 -4.17 2.14 14.41
CA LEU A 268 -4.35 2.22 12.98
C LEU A 268 -3.02 2.63 12.34
N ASP A 269 -2.49 1.78 11.48
CA ASP A 269 -1.29 2.04 10.70
C ASP A 269 -1.68 2.33 9.23
N VAL A 270 -1.07 3.36 8.67
CA VAL A 270 -1.16 3.72 7.25
C VAL A 270 0.23 3.68 6.65
N LEU A 271 0.45 2.73 5.73
CA LEU A 271 1.66 2.63 4.93
C LEU A 271 1.44 3.42 3.65
N GLU A 272 2.00 4.63 3.54
CA GLU A 272 1.96 5.47 2.34
C GLU A 272 3.21 5.22 1.48
N LEU A 273 3.04 5.15 0.16
CA LEU A 273 4.09 4.75 -0.78
C LEU A 273 4.50 5.87 -1.74
N GLU A 274 3.68 6.91 -1.89
CA GLU A 274 3.89 7.98 -2.86
C GLU A 274 4.04 9.34 -2.18
N GLN A 275 2.98 9.89 -1.60
CA GLN A 275 3.02 11.20 -0.96
C GLN A 275 1.94 11.28 0.12
N SER A 276 2.35 11.64 1.34
CA SER A 276 1.42 11.86 2.43
C SER A 276 0.95 13.33 2.49
N PRO A 277 -0.22 13.60 3.08
CA PRO A 277 -0.68 14.95 3.37
C PRO A 277 -0.04 15.54 4.63
N CYS A 278 0.85 14.79 5.28
CA CYS A 278 1.42 15.15 6.56
C CYS A 278 2.62 16.07 6.38
N SER A 279 2.45 17.34 6.75
CA SER A 279 3.53 18.31 6.85
C SER A 279 3.50 19.11 8.14
N GLN A 280 4.60 19.82 8.46
CA GLN A 280 4.74 20.56 9.72
C GLN A 280 3.58 21.53 9.95
N ASP A 281 3.00 22.06 8.87
CA ASP A 281 1.91 23.05 8.90
C ASP A 281 0.57 22.48 8.35
N SER A 282 0.45 21.16 8.19
CA SER A 282 -0.75 20.55 7.61
C SER A 282 -1.71 20.03 8.66
N ASP A 283 -2.91 20.59 8.68
CA ASP A 283 -4.07 20.05 9.39
C ASP A 283 -4.67 18.82 8.68
N ASN A 284 -4.10 18.38 7.56
CA ASN A 284 -4.61 17.29 6.72
C ASN A 284 -3.97 15.91 7.01
N CYS A 285 -3.13 15.79 8.05
CA CYS A 285 -2.55 14.51 8.47
C CYS A 285 -3.57 13.64 9.24
N PHE A 286 -4.70 13.33 8.60
CA PHE A 286 -5.77 12.52 9.16
C PHE A 286 -6.30 11.52 8.14
N VAL A 287 -6.99 10.51 8.67
CA VAL A 287 -7.97 9.69 7.94
C VAL A 287 -9.34 9.93 8.55
N GLU A 288 -10.41 9.65 7.81
CA GLU A 288 -11.77 9.91 8.29
C GLU A 288 -12.63 8.64 8.25
N PHE A 289 -13.23 8.30 9.37
CA PHE A 289 -14.23 7.22 9.43
C PHE A 289 -15.62 7.80 9.18
N VAL A 290 -16.24 7.37 8.08
CA VAL A 290 -17.56 7.78 7.62
C VAL A 290 -18.55 6.61 7.67
N ASP A 291 -19.85 6.91 7.67
CA ASP A 291 -20.93 5.92 7.76
C ASP A 291 -21.43 5.41 6.39
N THR A 292 -20.93 5.97 5.30
CA THR A 292 -21.35 5.65 3.93
C THR A 292 -20.15 5.33 3.04
N PRO A 293 -20.23 4.27 2.20
CA PRO A 293 -19.15 3.94 1.28
C PRO A 293 -19.15 4.87 0.06
N GLU A 294 -17.98 5.15 -0.48
CA GLU A 294 -17.77 5.76 -1.79
C GLU A 294 -16.83 4.86 -2.62
N ILE A 295 -17.42 4.07 -3.52
CA ILE A 295 -16.73 3.07 -4.34
C ILE A 295 -16.75 3.39 -5.84
N ASN A 296 -17.45 4.46 -6.22
CA ASN A 296 -17.72 4.90 -7.60
C ASN A 296 -17.27 6.35 -7.82
N GLY A 297 -16.14 6.74 -7.22
CA GLY A 297 -15.52 8.04 -7.43
C GLY A 297 -14.96 8.20 -8.84
N THR A 298 -14.60 9.45 -9.17
CA THR A 298 -13.97 9.80 -10.45
C THR A 298 -12.66 9.06 -10.63
N VAL A 299 -12.39 8.61 -11.86
CA VAL A 299 -11.15 7.96 -12.28
C VAL A 299 -10.41 8.82 -13.31
N PRO A 300 -9.09 8.67 -13.48
CA PRO A 300 -8.36 9.32 -14.57
C PRO A 300 -8.89 8.94 -15.94
N PHE A 301 -8.66 9.83 -16.91
CA PHE A 301 -8.99 9.55 -18.30
C PHE A 301 -8.01 8.52 -18.87
N PHE A 302 -8.54 7.40 -19.38
CA PHE A 302 -7.81 6.43 -20.17
C PHE A 302 -8.34 6.50 -21.61
N PRO A 303 -7.54 6.93 -22.59
CA PRO A 303 -7.95 6.86 -23.98
C PRO A 303 -8.24 5.40 -24.33
N SER A 304 -9.42 5.12 -24.90
CA SER A 304 -9.80 3.78 -25.33
C SER A 304 -8.76 3.25 -26.32
N SER A 305 -8.30 2.02 -26.10
CA SER A 305 -7.45 1.28 -27.05
C SER A 305 -8.20 0.73 -28.26
N ASP A 306 -9.39 1.27 -28.55
CA ASP A 306 -10.19 0.91 -29.72
C ASP A 306 -9.83 1.84 -30.90
N GLU A 307 -8.63 1.63 -31.46
CA GLU A 307 -8.27 1.90 -32.86
C GLU A 307 -7.45 0.73 -33.41
#